data_AF-A0A957BZZ6-F1
#
_entry.id   AF-A0A957BZZ6-F1
#
_cell.length_a   1.000
_cell.length_b   1.000
_cell.length_c   1.000
_cell.angle_alpha   90.00
_cell.angle_beta   90.00
_cell.angle_gamma   90.00
#
_symmetry.space_group_name_H-M   'P 1'
#
loop_
_entity.id
_entity.type
_entity.pdbx_description
1 polymer ?
#
loop_
_entity_poly.entity_id
_entity_poly.type
_entity_poly.pdbx_seq_one_letter_code
_entity_poly.pdbx_strand_id
1 'polypeptide(L)' 'MTKQLVQYHISRLKDKNAVARLDAIRELVLLADGDALDALKEVYEKDPDEEVRRAAQQAGRDLYFKIRANSDATS' A
#
# COMPACT_ATOMS: atom_id res chain seq x y z
N MET A 1 -8.41 13.93 -6.69
CA MET A 1 -9.39 12.87 -6.33
C MET A 1 -8.67 11.62 -5.80
N THR A 2 -7.57 11.18 -6.42
CA THR A 2 -6.73 10.04 -5.98
C THR A 2 -6.23 10.13 -4.54
N LYS A 3 -5.78 11.31 -4.06
CA LYS A 3 -5.30 11.47 -2.67
C LYS A 3 -6.32 11.07 -1.60
N GLN A 4 -7.60 11.40 -1.76
CA GLN A 4 -8.64 10.99 -0.81
C GLN A 4 -8.84 9.46 -0.82
N LEU A 5 -8.73 8.84 -2.00
CA LEU A 5 -8.85 7.40 -2.15
C LEU A 5 -7.66 6.66 -1.51
N VAL A 6 -6.44 7.20 -1.66
CA VAL A 6 -5.25 6.69 -0.98
C VAL A 6 -5.43 6.72 0.54
N GLN A 7 -5.86 7.87 1.09
CA GLN A 7 -6.10 7.99 2.54
C GLN A 7 -7.20 7.05 3.05
N TYR A 8 -8.26 6.85 2.26
CA TYR A 8 -9.29 5.86 2.55
C TYR A 8 -8.70 4.45 2.68
N HIS A 9 -7.90 3.99 1.72
CA HIS A 9 -7.28 2.67 1.80
C HIS A 9 -6.20 2.57 2.89
N ILE A 10 -5.45 3.64 3.17
CA ILE A 10 -4.53 3.68 4.33
C ILE A 10 -5.30 3.45 5.64
N SER A 11 -6.47 4.08 5.81
CA SER A 11 -7.28 3.86 7.02
C SER A 11 -7.74 2.41 7.19
N ARG A 12 -8.02 1.72 6.07
CA ARG A 12 -8.43 0.30 6.05
C ARG A 12 -7.30 -0.66 6.44
N LEU A 13 -6.04 -0.23 6.45
CA LEU A 13 -4.92 -1.03 6.99
C LEU A 13 -5.04 -1.25 8.51
N LYS A 14 -5.97 -0.58 9.19
CA LYS A 14 -6.25 -0.79 10.62
C LYS A 14 -7.49 -1.66 10.87
N ASP A 15 -8.08 -2.23 9.82
CA ASP A 15 -9.28 -3.06 9.96
C ASP A 15 -8.96 -4.33 10.77
N LYS A 16 -9.90 -4.74 11.63
CA LYS A 16 -9.78 -5.97 12.43
C LYS A 16 -9.70 -7.22 11.56
N ASN A 17 -10.29 -7.21 10.37
CA ASN A 17 -10.30 -8.31 9.42
C ASN A 17 -9.05 -8.26 8.54
N ALA A 18 -8.22 -9.31 8.62
CA ALA A 18 -7.01 -9.44 7.80
C ALA A 18 -7.31 -9.36 6.29
N VAL A 19 -8.44 -9.91 5.83
CA VAL A 19 -8.86 -9.83 4.42
C VAL A 19 -9.06 -8.38 3.98
N ALA A 20 -9.68 -7.56 4.82
CA ALA A 20 -9.90 -6.15 4.50
C ALA A 20 -8.58 -5.36 4.41
N ARG A 21 -7.58 -5.72 5.21
CA ARG A 21 -6.22 -5.16 5.15
C ARG A 21 -5.50 -5.60 3.88
N LEU A 22 -5.57 -6.89 3.52
CA LEU A 22 -5.00 -7.42 2.27
C LEU A 22 -5.58 -6.73 1.04
N ASP A 23 -6.90 -6.51 1.01
CA ASP A 23 -7.55 -5.80 -0.08
C ASP A 23 -7.09 -4.34 -0.14
N ALA A 24 -6.96 -3.66 1.00
CA ALA A 24 -6.43 -2.30 1.04
C ALA A 24 -5.00 -2.22 0.50
N ILE A 25 -4.13 -3.17 0.84
CA ILE A 25 -2.75 -3.26 0.32
C ILE A 25 -2.76 -3.35 -1.21
N ARG A 26 -3.61 -4.20 -1.79
CA ARG A 26 -3.72 -4.36 -3.25
C ARG A 26 -4.15 -3.07 -3.93
N GLU A 27 -5.18 -2.40 -3.40
CA GLU A 27 -5.70 -1.15 -3.94
C GLU A 27 -4.65 -0.03 -3.90
N LEU A 28 -3.87 0.08 -2.81
CA LEU A 28 -2.80 1.08 -2.70
C LEU A 28 -1.74 0.94 -3.81
N VAL A 29 -1.41 -0.29 -4.22
CA VAL A 29 -0.49 -0.54 -5.35
C VAL A 29 -1.09 -0.10 -6.68
N LEU A 30 -2.39 -0.28 -6.89
CA LEU A 30 -3.09 0.14 -8.11
C LEU A 30 -3.14 1.66 -8.25
N LEU A 31 -3.28 2.38 -7.13
CA LEU A 31 -3.31 3.83 -7.11
C LEU A 31 -1.96 4.48 -7.43
N ALA A 32 -0.85 3.74 -7.23
CA ALA A 32 0.50 4.17 -7.56
C ALA A 32 0.90 5.53 -6.95
N ASP A 33 0.45 5.82 -5.73
CA ASP A 33 0.74 7.06 -5.00
C ASP A 33 1.77 6.82 -3.89
N GLY A 34 2.83 7.63 -3.85
CA GLY A 34 3.94 7.50 -2.91
C GLY A 34 3.56 7.70 -1.44
N ASP A 35 2.45 8.39 -1.16
CA ASP A 35 1.98 8.60 0.22
C ASP A 35 1.65 7.28 0.96
N ALA A 36 1.47 6.19 0.22
CA ALA A 36 1.18 4.88 0.78
C ALA A 36 2.43 4.13 1.28
N LEU A 37 3.65 4.55 0.91
CA LEU A 37 4.88 3.79 1.21
C LEU A 37 5.13 3.66 2.72
N ASP A 38 4.98 4.74 3.49
CA ASP A 38 5.19 4.71 4.94
C ASP A 38 4.12 3.84 5.65
N ALA A 39 2.87 3.89 5.16
CA ALA A 39 1.79 3.07 5.70
C ALA A 39 2.03 1.57 5.44
N LEU A 40 2.48 1.19 4.23
CA LEU A 40 2.83 -0.19 3.90
C LEU A 40 4.03 -0.68 4.71
N LYS A 41 5.03 0.19 4.96
CA LYS A 41 6.16 -0.13 5.84
C LYS A 41 5.69 -0.42 7.27
N GLU A 42 4.81 0.40 7.82
CA GLU A 42 4.28 0.18 9.17
C GLU A 42 3.55 -1.17 9.28
N VAL A 43 2.73 -1.53 8.28
CA VAL A 43 2.05 -2.83 8.23
C VAL A 43 3.07 -3.96 8.15
N TYR A 44 4.10 -3.86 7.32
CA TYR A 44 5.16 -4.86 7.25
C TYR A 44 5.86 -5.08 8.60
N GLU A 45 6.12 -4.00 9.36
CA GLU A 45 6.83 -4.08 10.63
C GLU A 45 5.97 -4.58 11.79
N LYS A 46 4.67 -4.27 11.79
CA LYS A 46 3.83 -4.36 13.01
C LYS A 46 2.55 -5.19 12.87
N ASP A 47 2.12 -5.54 11.65
CA ASP A 47 0.85 -6.27 11.52
C ASP A 47 0.95 -7.63 12.23
N PRO A 48 -0.05 -8.02 13.06
CA PRO A 48 0.00 -9.30 13.76
C PRO A 48 -0.05 -10.50 12.80
N ASP A 49 -0.67 -10.33 11.64
CA ASP A 49 -0.84 -11.39 10.65
C ASP A 49 0.38 -11.47 9.71
N GLU A 50 1.01 -12.64 9.64
CA GLU A 50 2.20 -12.86 8.82
C GLU A 50 1.92 -12.71 7.32
N GLU A 51 0.75 -13.15 6.85
CA GLU A 51 0.36 -13.01 5.45
C GLU A 51 0.24 -11.53 5.08
N VAL A 52 -0.36 -10.74 5.96
CA VAL A 52 -0.49 -9.29 5.78
C VAL A 52 0.87 -8.60 5.77
N ARG A 53 1.80 -8.97 6.67
CA ARG A 53 3.18 -8.44 6.64
C ARG A 53 3.89 -8.75 5.32
N ARG A 54 3.79 -9.99 4.83
CA ARG A 54 4.41 -10.42 3.57
C ARG A 54 3.81 -9.67 2.37
N ALA A 55 2.48 -9.52 2.35
CA ALA A 55 1.78 -8.75 1.33
C ALA A 55 2.22 -7.28 1.31
N ALA A 56 2.30 -6.64 2.47
CA ALA A 56 2.74 -5.24 2.59
C ALA A 56 4.18 -5.04 2.12
N GLN A 57 5.08 -5.99 2.44
CA GLN A 57 6.47 -5.95 1.97
C GLN A 57 6.58 -6.03 0.45
N GLN A 58 5.81 -6.92 -0.19
CA GLN A 58 5.76 -7.05 -1.64
C GLN A 58 5.15 -5.80 -2.28
N ALA A 59 4.03 -5.34 -1.75
CA ALA A 59 3.34 -4.14 -2.22
C ALA A 59 4.22 -2.88 -2.16
N GLY A 60 5.01 -2.70 -1.09
CA GLY A 60 5.93 -1.58 -0.98
C GLY A 60 6.99 -1.56 -2.10
N ARG A 61 7.52 -2.74 -2.48
CA ARG A 61 8.45 -2.87 -3.61
C ARG A 61 7.76 -2.55 -4.93
N ASP A 62 6.60 -3.15 -5.17
CA ASP A 62 5.84 -2.98 -6.42
C ASP A 62 5.42 -1.53 -6.63
N LEU A 63 4.96 -0.87 -5.56
CA LEU A 63 4.59 0.54 -5.57
C LEU A 63 5.79 1.44 -5.89
N TYR A 64 6.94 1.20 -5.25
CA TYR A 64 8.16 1.97 -5.51
C TYR A 64 8.57 1.90 -7.00
N PHE A 65 8.56 0.70 -7.60
CA PHE A 65 8.88 0.55 -9.02
C PHE A 65 7.85 1.20 -9.93
N LYS A 66 6.55 1.10 -9.62
CA LYS A 66 5.48 1.78 -10.38
C LYS A 66 5.63 3.29 -10.37
N ILE A 67 5.87 3.90 -9.20
CA ILE A 67 6.06 5.36 -9.09
C ILE A 67 7.25 5.82 -9.92
N ARG A 68 8.36 5.09 -9.85
CA ARG A 68 9.57 5.41 -10.61
C ARG A 68 9.33 5.33 -12.11
N ALA A 69 8.72 4.24 -12.59
CA ALA A 69 8.40 4.08 -14.00
C ALA A 69 7.45 5.17 -14.53
N ASN A 70 6.48 5.62 -13.72
CA ASN A 70 5.56 6.70 -14.10
C ASN A 70 6.26 8.06 -14.16
N SER A 71 7.24 8.29 -13.28
CA SER A 71 8.04 9.52 -13.26
C SER A 71 8.94 9.59 -14.50
N ASP A 72 9.54 8.47 -14.89
CA ASP A 72 10.40 8.36 -16.06
C ASP A 72 9.61 8.51 -17.38
N ALA A 73 8.34 8.08 -17.42
CA ALA A 73 7.47 8.20 -18.60
C ALA A 73 6.88 9.62 -18.83
N THR A 74 6.99 10.51 -17.84
CA THR A 74 6.47 11.89 -17.90
C THR A 74 7.57 12.95 -18.00
N SER A 75 8.84 12.52 -18.09
CA SER A 75 10.04 13.34 -18.25
C SER A 75 10.55 13.32 -19.69
#